data_AF-A0A928WAS3-F1
#
_entry.id   AF-A0A928WAS3-F1
#
_cell.length_a   1.000
_cell.length_b   1.000
_cell.length_c   1.000
_cell.angle_alpha   90.00
_cell.angle_beta   90.00
_cell.angle_gamma   90.00
#
_symmetry.space_group_name_H-M   'P 1'
#
loop_
_entity.id
_entity.type
_entity.pdbx_description
1 polymer ?
#
loop_
_entity_poly.entity_id
_entity_poly.type
_entity_poly.pdbx_seq_one_letter_code
_entity_poly.pdbx_strand_id
1 'polypeptide(L)'
;MDSRPVDDSNLEVVDTFAADGERPIVEGDHQIVDRINIDGDRPVTSSNLDADKVLKVDGERPVDNSDVEVVDTFTADGERPIMKNKYEVVDTLDIDGERPITSNNS
;
A
#
# COMPACT_ATOMS: atom_id res chain seq x y z
N MET A 1 -5.09 5.87 44.88
CA MET A 1 -5.60 5.24 43.65
C MET A 1 -5.06 6.08 42.52
N ASP A 2 -3.94 5.68 41.92
CA ASP A 2 -3.35 6.41 40.80
C ASP A 2 -4.17 6.13 39.53
N SER A 3 -4.90 7.15 39.08
CA SER A 3 -5.54 7.16 37.77
C SER A 3 -4.44 7.19 36.71
N ARG A 4 -4.48 6.23 35.78
CA ARG A 4 -3.59 6.25 34.61
C ARG A 4 -3.83 7.56 33.85
N PRO A 5 -2.77 8.28 33.43
CA PRO A 5 -2.91 9.43 32.56
C PRO A 5 -3.69 9.03 31.30
N VAL A 6 -4.72 9.79 30.98
CA VAL A 6 -5.46 9.70 29.72
C VAL A 6 -5.18 10.98 28.94
N ASP A 7 -4.96 10.85 27.64
CA ASP A 7 -4.79 11.98 26.73
C ASP A 7 -6.17 12.58 26.45
N ASP A 8 -6.29 13.91 26.42
CA ASP A 8 -7.54 14.57 26.04
C ASP A 8 -7.80 14.33 24.54
N SER A 9 -8.78 13.49 24.21
CA SER A 9 -9.19 13.26 22.83
C SER A 9 -10.21 14.31 22.37
N ASN A 10 -10.05 14.88 21.18
CA ASN A 10 -11.06 15.75 20.53
C ASN A 10 -12.27 14.97 19.97
N LEU A 11 -12.52 13.76 20.45
CA LEU A 11 -13.60 12.90 19.97
C LEU A 11 -14.88 13.20 20.77
N GLU A 12 -15.94 13.60 20.08
CA GLU A 12 -17.27 13.77 20.66
C GLU A 12 -18.05 12.46 20.58
N VAL A 13 -18.52 11.97 21.73
CA VAL A 13 -19.39 10.79 21.80
C VAL A 13 -20.81 11.23 21.44
N VAL A 14 -21.33 10.71 20.33
CA VAL A 14 -22.67 11.05 19.84
C VAL A 14 -23.75 10.09 20.33
N ASP A 15 -23.38 8.84 20.65
CA ASP A 15 -24.29 7.82 21.17
C ASP A 15 -23.51 6.69 21.90
N THR A 16 -24.20 5.75 22.53
CA THR A 16 -23.61 4.56 23.16
C THR A 16 -24.34 3.27 22.79
N PHE A 17 -23.59 2.18 22.62
CA PHE A 17 -24.13 0.85 22.32
C PHE A 17 -23.92 -0.12 23.48
N ALA A 18 -25.01 -0.67 24.01
CA ALA A 18 -25.01 -1.60 25.14
C ALA A 18 -25.19 -3.06 24.68
N ALA A 19 -24.08 -3.79 24.53
CA ALA A 19 -24.10 -5.23 24.20
C ALA A 19 -23.38 -6.10 25.24
N ASP A 20 -22.22 -5.64 25.72
CA ASP A 20 -21.46 -6.21 26.83
C ASP A 20 -20.69 -5.06 27.51
N GLY A 21 -21.45 -4.20 28.18
CA GLY A 21 -21.02 -2.85 28.60
C GLY A 21 -21.40 -1.75 27.61
N GLU A 22 -21.22 -0.49 28.02
CA GLU A 22 -21.48 0.69 27.18
C GLU A 22 -20.26 0.98 26.30
N ARG A 23 -20.45 0.90 24.97
CA ARG A 23 -19.43 1.23 23.97
C ARG A 23 -19.75 2.61 23.36
N PRO A 24 -18.85 3.60 23.42
CA PRO A 24 -19.09 4.90 22.83
C PRO A 24 -19.13 4.80 21.30
N ILE A 25 -20.04 5.55 20.68
CA ILE A 25 -20.14 5.79 19.25
C ILE A 25 -19.71 7.23 18.99
N VAL A 26 -18.82 7.44 18.02
CA VAL A 26 -18.34 8.74 17.58
C VAL A 26 -18.78 8.99 16.14
N GLU A 27 -18.94 10.25 15.75
CA GLU A 27 -19.16 10.60 14.35
C GLU A 27 -17.89 10.32 13.53
N GLY A 28 -18.06 9.80 12.32
CA GLY A 28 -16.95 9.50 11.40
C GLY A 28 -17.10 10.27 10.10
N ASP A 29 -16.00 10.81 9.58
CA ASP A 29 -15.98 11.62 8.34
C ASP A 29 -15.97 10.77 7.06
N HIS A 30 -16.13 9.45 7.16
CA HIS A 30 -16.02 8.54 6.02
C HIS A 30 -17.34 8.41 5.26
N GLN A 31 -17.34 8.76 3.98
CA GLN A 31 -18.48 8.52 3.10
C GLN A 31 -18.52 7.06 2.66
N ILE A 32 -19.62 6.37 2.99
CA ILE A 32 -19.91 5.02 2.49
C ILE A 32 -20.48 5.16 1.08
N VAL A 33 -19.82 4.54 0.11
CA VAL A 33 -20.21 4.56 -1.31
C VAL A 33 -20.86 3.25 -1.77
N ASP A 34 -20.56 2.13 -1.11
CA ASP A 34 -21.15 0.82 -1.43
C ASP A 34 -21.13 -0.14 -0.22
N ARG A 35 -21.75 -1.33 -0.33
CA ARG A 35 -21.77 -2.38 0.69
C ARG A 35 -21.57 -3.77 0.08
N ILE A 36 -20.63 -4.54 0.64
CA ILE A 36 -20.34 -5.91 0.22
C ILE A 36 -21.06 -6.89 1.16
N ASN A 37 -21.83 -7.83 0.59
CA ASN A 37 -22.66 -8.81 1.30
C ASN A 37 -22.14 -10.26 1.16
N ILE A 38 -20.89 -10.49 1.56
CA ILE A 38 -20.24 -11.83 1.47
C ILE A 38 -20.17 -12.51 2.84
N ASP A 39 -20.04 -11.74 3.93
CA ASP A 39 -19.91 -12.23 5.31
C ASP A 39 -20.53 -11.25 6.33
N GLY A 40 -21.56 -10.53 5.90
CA GLY A 40 -22.18 -9.41 6.61
C GLY A 40 -22.25 -8.17 5.71
N ASP A 41 -22.92 -7.11 6.17
CA ASP A 41 -22.97 -5.82 5.46
C ASP A 41 -21.66 -5.03 5.71
N ARG A 42 -20.62 -5.29 4.92
CA ARG A 42 -19.34 -4.56 5.05
C ARG A 42 -19.39 -3.26 4.24
N PRO A 43 -19.25 -2.07 4.87
CA PRO A 43 -19.24 -0.80 4.13
C PRO A 43 -17.97 -0.63 3.30
N VAL A 44 -18.12 -0.05 2.12
CA VAL A 44 -17.05 0.38 1.22
C VAL A 44 -16.99 1.90 1.25
N THR A 45 -15.81 2.46 1.52
CA THR A 45 -15.58 3.91 1.53
C THR A 45 -14.90 4.35 0.23
N SER A 46 -15.13 5.59 -0.18
CA SER A 46 -14.38 6.18 -1.29
C SER A 46 -12.89 6.29 -0.93
N SER A 47 -12.01 5.87 -1.84
CA SER A 47 -10.57 6.09 -1.75
C SER A 47 -10.13 7.13 -2.79
N ASN A 48 -9.14 7.95 -2.46
CA ASN A 48 -8.54 8.92 -3.39
C ASN A 48 -7.37 8.29 -4.20
N LEU A 49 -7.30 6.95 -4.28
CA LEU A 49 -6.27 6.27 -5.06
C LEU A 49 -6.63 6.32 -6.55
N ASP A 50 -5.80 7.00 -7.33
CA ASP A 50 -5.88 7.05 -8.80
C ASP A 50 -5.11 5.84 -9.36
N ALA A 51 -5.79 4.71 -9.53
CA ALA A 51 -5.19 3.45 -9.96
C ALA A 51 -5.61 3.11 -11.40
N ASP A 52 -4.68 3.18 -12.34
CA ASP A 52 -4.92 2.82 -13.74
C ASP A 52 -5.06 1.31 -13.95
N LYS A 53 -4.51 0.52 -13.02
CA LYS A 53 -4.45 -0.95 -13.12
C LYS A 53 -4.73 -1.58 -11.78
N VAL A 54 -5.33 -2.77 -11.85
CA VAL A 54 -5.69 -3.59 -10.70
C VAL A 54 -5.02 -4.94 -10.85
N LEU A 55 -4.29 -5.39 -9.83
CA LEU A 55 -3.78 -6.75 -9.75
C LEU A 55 -4.88 -7.67 -9.25
N LYS A 56 -5.23 -8.68 -10.06
CA LYS A 56 -6.17 -9.75 -9.71
C LYS A 56 -5.48 -10.89 -8.96
N VAL A 57 -4.66 -10.56 -7.96
CA VAL A 57 -4.01 -11.54 -7.10
C VAL A 57 -4.56 -11.29 -5.70
N ASP A 58 -5.42 -12.20 -5.25
CA ASP A 58 -6.16 -12.11 -3.98
C ASP A 58 -7.02 -10.83 -3.86
N GLY A 59 -7.99 -10.70 -4.76
CA GLY A 59 -8.87 -9.54 -4.86
C GLY A 59 -8.42 -8.54 -5.93
N GLU A 60 -9.00 -7.34 -5.89
CA GLU A 60 -8.69 -6.23 -6.79
C GLU A 60 -7.76 -5.24 -6.08
N ARG A 61 -6.46 -5.50 -6.12
CA ARG A 61 -5.48 -4.63 -5.45
C ARG A 61 -5.05 -3.49 -6.39
N PRO A 62 -5.30 -2.22 -6.06
CA PRO A 62 -4.91 -1.10 -6.91
C PRO A 62 -3.39 -1.03 -7.05
N VAL A 63 -2.92 -0.70 -8.25
CA VAL A 63 -1.52 -0.46 -8.59
C VAL A 63 -1.35 1.02 -8.86
N ASP A 64 -0.47 1.65 -8.09
CA ASP A 64 -0.08 3.04 -8.29
C ASP A 64 0.73 3.18 -9.59
N ASN A 65 0.57 4.33 -10.25
CA ASN A 65 1.34 4.63 -11.45
C ASN A 65 2.80 4.88 -11.10
N SER A 66 3.70 4.18 -11.79
CA SER A 66 5.14 4.41 -11.67
C SER A 66 5.72 4.84 -13.02
N ASP A 67 6.51 5.92 -13.05
CA ASP A 67 7.22 6.43 -14.24
C ASP A 67 8.44 5.57 -14.64
N VAL A 68 8.42 4.27 -14.30
CA VAL A 68 9.54 3.37 -14.55
C VAL A 68 9.45 2.81 -15.97
N GLU A 69 10.47 3.07 -16.78
CA GLU A 69 10.59 2.53 -18.15
C GLU A 69 11.15 1.10 -18.10
N VAL A 70 10.33 0.13 -18.52
CA VAL A 70 10.77 -1.26 -18.73
C VAL A 70 11.39 -1.37 -20.11
N VAL A 71 12.65 -1.81 -20.18
CA VAL A 71 13.41 -1.90 -21.44
C VAL A 71 13.51 -3.33 -21.97
N ASP A 72 13.36 -4.33 -21.11
CA ASP A 72 13.40 -5.74 -21.48
C ASP A 72 12.73 -6.61 -20.38
N THR A 73 12.58 -7.91 -20.63
CA THR A 73 11.98 -8.87 -19.70
C THR A 73 12.79 -10.16 -19.65
N PHE A 74 13.27 -10.54 -18.47
CA PHE A 74 13.91 -11.82 -18.22
C PHE A 74 12.87 -12.91 -18.00
N THR A 75 12.98 -14.06 -18.70
CA THR A 75 11.94 -15.10 -18.74
C THR A 75 12.36 -16.47 -18.21
N ALA A 76 13.65 -16.68 -17.89
CA ALA A 76 14.16 -18.01 -17.53
C ALA A 76 13.68 -18.51 -16.15
N ASP A 77 13.27 -17.60 -15.26
CA ASP A 77 12.71 -17.91 -13.93
C ASP A 77 11.50 -17.02 -13.66
N GLY A 78 10.46 -17.21 -14.48
CA GLY A 78 9.28 -16.36 -14.53
C GLY A 78 9.51 -15.06 -15.29
N GLU A 79 8.46 -14.26 -15.43
CA GLU A 79 8.49 -12.98 -16.15
C GLU A 79 8.95 -11.86 -15.20
N ARG A 80 10.22 -11.45 -15.33
CA ARG A 80 10.86 -10.43 -14.48
C ARG A 80 11.25 -9.21 -15.32
N PRO A 81 10.64 -8.03 -15.10
CA PRO A 81 10.95 -6.84 -15.89
C PRO A 81 12.36 -6.32 -15.60
N ILE A 82 13.05 -5.87 -16.65
CA ILE A 82 14.35 -5.19 -16.60
C ILE A 82 14.09 -3.69 -16.80
N MET A 83 14.41 -2.91 -15.77
CA MET A 83 14.20 -1.46 -15.76
C MET A 83 15.35 -0.73 -16.43
N LYS A 84 15.06 0.42 -17.04
CA LYS A 84 16.10 1.33 -17.54
C LYS A 84 17.01 1.79 -16.41
N ASN A 85 18.31 1.67 -16.63
CA ASN A 85 19.33 2.14 -15.71
C ASN A 85 19.96 3.44 -16.24
N LYS A 86 20.28 4.39 -15.35
CA LYS A 86 21.04 5.61 -15.67
C LYS A 86 22.55 5.35 -15.72
N TYR A 87 23.00 4.27 -15.10
CA TYR A 87 24.40 3.94 -14.97
C TYR A 87 24.87 2.99 -16.08
N GLU A 88 26.07 3.25 -16.60
CA GLU A 88 26.76 2.38 -17.55
C GLU A 88 27.78 1.52 -16.82
N VAL A 89 27.81 0.21 -17.13
CA VAL A 89 28.84 -0.70 -16.60
C VAL A 89 30.14 -0.44 -17.35
N VAL A 90 31.16 0.01 -16.62
CA VAL A 90 32.47 0.40 -17.20
C VAL A 90 33.57 -0.61 -16.92
N ASP A 91 33.42 -1.42 -15.87
CA ASP A 91 34.38 -2.44 -15.50
C ASP A 91 33.71 -3.50 -14.60
N THR A 92 34.41 -4.58 -14.26
CA THR A 92 33.93 -5.65 -13.36
C THR A 92 35.03 -6.05 -12.39
N LEU A 93 34.69 -6.13 -11.11
CA LEU A 93 35.60 -6.57 -10.05
C LEU A 93 35.44 -8.08 -9.79
N ASP A 94 36.46 -8.87 -10.08
CA ASP A 94 36.50 -10.33 -9.89
C ASP A 94 37.28 -10.72 -8.63
N ILE A 95 36.66 -10.53 -7.46
CA ILE A 95 37.22 -10.98 -6.16
C ILE A 95 36.31 -11.97 -5.43
N ASP A 96 35.04 -12.06 -5.84
CA ASP A 96 34.02 -12.98 -5.33
C ASP A 96 32.83 -12.99 -6.30
N GLY A 97 33.13 -13.38 -7.55
CA GLY A 97 32.22 -13.26 -8.69
C GLY A 97 32.34 -11.93 -9.44
N GLU A 98 31.61 -11.81 -10.55
CA GLU A 98 31.64 -10.66 -11.45
C GLU A 98 30.78 -9.49 -10.92
N ARG A 99 31.37 -8.63 -10.07
CA ARG A 99 30.66 -7.46 -9.51
C ARG A 99 30.81 -6.25 -10.45
N PRO A 100 29.72 -5.70 -11.03
CA PRO A 100 29.83 -4.59 -11.96
C PRO A 100 30.25 -3.28 -11.27
N ILE A 101 31.18 -2.56 -11.90
CA ILE A 101 31.56 -1.18 -11.57
C ILE A 101 30.85 -0.28 -12.56
N THR A 102 30.12 0.71 -12.05
CA THR A 102 29.28 1.58 -12.89
C THR A 102 29.71 3.05 -12.80
N SER A 103 29.44 3.79 -13.88
CA SER A 103 29.60 5.24 -13.92
C SER A 103 28.25 5.91 -14.20
N ASN A 104 28.09 7.13 -13.72
CA ASN A 104 26.92 7.96 -14.05
C ASN A 104 27.30 8.90 -15.20
N ASN A 105 26.67 8.73 -16.36
CA ASN A 105 26.75 9.72 -17.42
C ASN A 105 25.75 10.84 -17.08
N SER A 106 26.25 11.92 -16.46
CA SER A 106 25.47 13.14 -16.22
C SER A 106 25.36 13.99 -17.47
#